data_AF-A0A7W1NXL2-F1
#
_entry.id   AF-A0A7W1NXL2-F1
#
_cell.length_a   1.000
_cell.length_b   1.000
_cell.length_c   1.000
_cell.angle_alpha   90.00
_cell.angle_beta   90.00
_cell.angle_gamma   90.00
#
_symmetry.space_group_name_H-M   'P 1'
#
loop_
_entity.id
_entity.type
_entity.pdbx_description
1 polymer ?
#
loop_
_entity_poly.entity_id
_entity_poly.type
_entity_poly.pdbx_seq_one_letter_code
_entity_poly.pdbx_strand_id
1 'polypeptide(L)'
;MQLSQYQWSGNPRGMHNEGAYKPINHDRLTSLHLGWYKLVTGGEEFANDCAWMLTQNITPVVRIYRSSPGANPPDDSIRNQWGHYLGAGVKWFEFFNEPNFADPEWPESMKSRIDYRNFDEVIKPLCESWLMFAEFMLNQGGYPGFFSLGETSGVSGAIQWMDALLGYMRDHQRERFAKIIDNGLWWATHPYALNHWYQEQPGQPSVPRDPANYNALEEGWHFEYPYDPYTQSFDPGRTAFGNTGSTPYGDPNGITAMGVAFNQRLQEWFGAGPLPVFGTEGGIYPLPTHDAQRPDSRFPAYDRAVHAEGTVAM
;
A
#
# COMPACT_ATOMS: atom_id res chain seq x y z
N MET A 1 -11.63 -6.89 -14.04
CA MET A 1 -12.28 -5.56 -14.25
C MET A 1 -11.26 -4.50 -14.65
N GLN A 2 -11.65 -3.52 -15.46
CA GLN A 2 -10.89 -2.28 -15.73
C GLN A 2 -11.17 -1.22 -14.65
N LEU A 3 -10.26 -0.26 -14.44
CA LEU A 3 -10.42 0.83 -13.46
C LEU A 3 -11.75 1.60 -13.61
N SER A 4 -12.21 1.81 -14.83
CA SER A 4 -13.49 2.48 -15.15
C SER A 4 -14.74 1.71 -14.71
N GLN A 5 -14.60 0.42 -14.37
CA GLN A 5 -15.69 -0.43 -13.90
C GLN A 5 -15.80 -0.45 -12.37
N TYR A 6 -14.80 0.08 -11.66
CA TYR A 6 -14.87 0.25 -10.22
C TYR A 6 -15.69 1.50 -9.88
N GLN A 7 -16.41 1.45 -8.77
CA GLN A 7 -17.01 2.65 -8.18
C GLN A 7 -15.98 3.37 -7.32
N TRP A 8 -15.49 4.51 -7.81
CA TRP A 8 -14.57 5.41 -7.10
C TRP A 8 -14.69 6.84 -7.65
N SER A 9 -13.98 7.77 -7.01
CA SER A 9 -14.08 9.21 -7.28
C SER A 9 -13.42 9.69 -8.57
N GLY A 10 -12.52 8.89 -9.14
CA GLY A 10 -11.67 9.28 -10.26
C GLY A 10 -10.48 10.19 -9.89
N ASN A 11 -10.33 10.55 -8.61
CA ASN A 11 -9.25 11.43 -8.14
C ASN A 11 -8.20 10.60 -7.37
N PRO A 12 -6.93 10.59 -7.80
CA PRO A 12 -5.90 9.74 -7.21
C PRO A 12 -5.36 10.28 -5.88
N ARG A 13 -5.67 11.52 -5.50
CA ARG A 13 -5.16 12.12 -4.27
C ARG A 13 -5.80 11.47 -3.04
N GLY A 14 -4.96 10.95 -2.14
CA GLY A 14 -5.41 10.18 -0.99
C GLY A 14 -4.85 10.61 0.33
N MET A 15 -5.41 10.06 1.41
CA MET A 15 -4.89 10.20 2.76
C MET A 15 -5.34 9.04 3.63
N HIS A 16 -4.53 8.72 4.65
CA HIS A 16 -4.83 7.76 5.71
C HIS A 16 -5.23 8.52 6.98
N ASN A 17 -6.22 8.03 7.74
CA ASN A 17 -6.57 8.59 9.05
C ASN A 17 -5.44 8.43 10.10
N GLU A 18 -5.46 9.22 11.17
CA GLU A 18 -4.44 9.13 12.23
C GLU A 18 -4.46 7.79 12.99
N GLY A 19 -5.57 7.06 12.93
CA GLY A 19 -5.73 5.74 13.51
C GLY A 19 -7.17 5.43 13.90
N ALA A 20 -7.41 4.20 14.36
CA ALA A 20 -8.72 3.77 14.86
C ALA A 20 -9.25 4.70 15.96
N TYR A 21 -10.57 4.92 15.96
CA TYR A 21 -11.28 5.76 16.93
C TYR A 21 -10.89 7.24 16.96
N LYS A 22 -9.98 7.71 16.09
CA LYS A 22 -9.61 9.12 16.01
C LYS A 22 -10.60 9.89 15.14
N PRO A 23 -11.17 11.01 15.64
CA PRO A 23 -12.15 11.76 14.87
C PRO A 23 -11.55 12.30 13.57
N ILE A 24 -12.38 12.40 12.54
CA ILE A 24 -11.99 12.93 11.23
C ILE A 24 -12.29 14.42 11.18
N ASN A 25 -11.37 15.19 10.60
CA ASN A 25 -11.60 16.60 10.30
C ASN A 25 -12.17 16.75 8.87
N HIS A 26 -13.50 16.85 8.74
CA HIS A 26 -14.19 16.97 7.45
C HIS A 26 -13.72 18.16 6.61
N ASP A 27 -13.46 19.32 7.23
CA ASP A 27 -12.98 20.52 6.54
C ASP A 27 -11.61 20.29 5.91
N ARG A 28 -10.75 19.52 6.58
CA ARG A 28 -9.43 19.14 6.05
C ARG A 28 -9.56 18.26 4.80
N LEU A 29 -10.48 17.28 4.81
CA LEU A 29 -10.66 16.37 3.68
C LEU A 29 -11.13 17.11 2.42
N THR A 30 -12.06 18.06 2.58
CA THR A 30 -12.62 18.83 1.47
C THR A 30 -11.68 19.92 0.95
N SER A 31 -10.98 20.64 1.83
CA SER A 31 -10.02 21.68 1.43
C SER A 31 -8.79 21.13 0.70
N LEU A 32 -8.42 19.87 0.96
CA LEU A 32 -7.34 19.19 0.24
C LEU A 32 -7.79 18.58 -1.09
N HIS A 33 -9.08 18.64 -1.44
CA HIS A 33 -9.64 18.03 -2.65
C HIS A 33 -9.23 16.56 -2.78
N LEU A 34 -9.35 15.78 -1.71
CA LEU A 34 -9.03 14.36 -1.72
C LEU A 34 -10.01 13.60 -2.62
N GLY A 35 -9.52 12.57 -3.29
CA GLY A 35 -10.33 11.62 -4.04
C GLY A 35 -10.65 10.35 -3.27
N TRP A 36 -9.82 9.98 -2.32
CA TRP A 36 -10.05 8.81 -1.48
C TRP A 36 -9.47 9.00 -0.08
N TYR A 37 -9.97 8.21 0.88
CA TYR A 37 -9.54 8.29 2.27
C TYR A 37 -9.55 6.90 2.91
N LYS A 38 -8.39 6.43 3.40
CA LYS A 38 -8.28 5.17 4.12
C LYS A 38 -8.61 5.37 5.60
N LEU A 39 -9.43 4.47 6.12
CA LEU A 39 -9.88 4.41 7.49
C LEU A 39 -9.44 3.09 8.09
N VAL A 40 -8.52 3.16 9.05
CA VAL A 40 -8.39 2.10 10.05
C VAL A 40 -9.45 2.36 11.11
N THR A 41 -10.35 1.40 11.29
CA THR A 41 -11.54 1.50 12.15
C THR A 41 -11.42 0.49 13.28
N GLY A 42 -11.90 0.81 14.48
CA GLY A 42 -11.93 -0.15 15.57
C GLY A 42 -13.32 -0.77 15.82
N GLY A 43 -14.34 -0.18 15.20
CA GLY A 43 -15.70 -0.67 15.14
C GLY A 43 -16.40 -0.02 13.95
N GLU A 44 -17.60 0.52 14.21
CA GLU A 44 -18.48 1.16 13.22
C GLU A 44 -18.42 2.69 13.28
N GLU A 45 -17.45 3.26 14.00
CA GLU A 45 -17.41 4.68 14.36
C GLU A 45 -17.40 5.61 13.15
N PHE A 46 -16.88 5.16 12.02
CA PHE A 46 -16.77 5.94 10.78
C PHE A 46 -17.84 5.61 9.74
N ALA A 47 -18.84 4.79 10.03
CA ALA A 47 -19.85 4.40 9.02
C ALA A 47 -20.60 5.63 8.48
N ASN A 48 -21.00 6.57 9.36
CA ASN A 48 -21.63 7.83 8.95
C ASN A 48 -20.64 8.74 8.20
N ASP A 49 -19.37 8.76 8.60
CA ASP A 49 -18.33 9.53 7.91
C ASP A 49 -18.11 9.01 6.49
N CYS A 50 -18.11 7.69 6.29
CA CYS A 50 -18.04 7.07 4.97
C CYS A 50 -19.22 7.48 4.09
N ALA A 51 -20.45 7.46 4.63
CA ALA A 51 -21.63 7.92 3.90
C ALA A 51 -21.49 9.40 3.50
N TRP A 52 -21.01 10.25 4.42
CA TRP A 52 -20.71 11.65 4.12
C TRP A 52 -19.62 11.80 3.03
N MET A 53 -18.51 11.07 3.12
CA MET A 53 -17.42 11.10 2.13
C MET A 53 -17.94 10.81 0.72
N LEU A 54 -18.81 9.81 0.58
CA LEU A 54 -19.41 9.48 -0.70
C LEU A 54 -20.25 10.64 -1.28
N THR A 55 -20.94 11.43 -0.44
CA THR A 55 -21.63 12.67 -0.90
C THR A 55 -20.67 13.76 -1.37
N GLN A 56 -19.41 13.73 -0.92
CA GLN A 56 -18.36 14.66 -1.32
C GLN A 56 -17.50 14.14 -2.48
N ASN A 57 -17.91 13.01 -3.10
CA ASN A 57 -17.11 12.31 -4.11
C ASN A 57 -15.72 11.89 -3.60
N ILE A 58 -15.62 11.50 -2.33
CA ILE A 58 -14.43 10.91 -1.72
C ILE A 58 -14.69 9.41 -1.56
N THR A 59 -13.77 8.58 -2.05
CA THR A 59 -13.87 7.11 -1.97
C THR A 59 -13.33 6.62 -0.61
N PRO A 60 -14.16 6.11 0.30
CA PRO A 60 -13.68 5.50 1.53
C PRO A 60 -13.06 4.12 1.26
N VAL A 61 -11.90 3.87 1.87
CA VAL A 61 -11.24 2.56 1.93
C VAL A 61 -11.19 2.12 3.38
N VAL A 62 -11.78 0.97 3.73
CA VAL A 62 -11.97 0.55 5.13
C VAL A 62 -11.11 -0.66 5.47
N ARG A 63 -10.34 -0.55 6.56
CA ARG A 63 -9.67 -1.66 7.25
C ARG A 63 -10.14 -1.72 8.69
N ILE A 64 -10.63 -2.89 9.12
CA ILE A 64 -10.94 -3.11 10.55
C ILE A 64 -9.64 -3.45 11.28
N TYR A 65 -9.33 -2.68 12.32
CA TYR A 65 -8.21 -2.90 13.22
C TYR A 65 -8.42 -4.19 14.02
N ARG A 66 -7.37 -5.01 14.06
CA ARG A 66 -7.32 -6.23 14.86
C ARG A 66 -5.99 -6.22 15.59
N SER A 67 -6.01 -6.52 16.89
CA SER A 67 -4.76 -6.67 17.65
C SER A 67 -4.13 -8.02 17.32
N SER A 68 -2.94 -8.00 16.72
CA SER A 68 -2.12 -9.20 16.43
C SER A 68 -2.91 -10.35 15.79
N PRO A 69 -3.60 -10.13 14.66
CA PRO A 69 -4.51 -11.10 14.08
C PRO A 69 -3.81 -12.37 13.58
N GLY A 70 -2.52 -12.30 13.25
CA GLY A 70 -1.79 -13.35 12.53
C GLY A 70 -2.56 -13.76 11.28
N ALA A 71 -2.71 -15.07 11.06
CA ALA A 71 -3.49 -15.60 9.95
C ALA A 71 -4.96 -15.91 10.28
N ASN A 72 -5.51 -15.39 11.39
CA ASN A 72 -6.87 -15.74 11.81
C ASN A 72 -7.92 -15.30 10.77
N PRO A 73 -8.83 -16.19 10.36
CA PRO A 73 -9.89 -15.86 9.40
C PRO A 73 -10.84 -14.81 9.96
N PRO A 74 -11.67 -14.19 9.10
CA PRO A 74 -12.72 -13.31 9.58
C PRO A 74 -13.71 -14.08 10.45
N ASP A 75 -14.09 -13.53 11.60
CA ASP A 75 -15.15 -14.02 12.48
C ASP A 75 -16.46 -13.26 12.22
N ASP A 76 -17.52 -13.62 12.96
CA ASP A 76 -18.83 -12.96 12.82
C ASP A 76 -18.80 -11.49 13.26
N SER A 77 -17.94 -11.14 14.22
CA SER A 77 -17.81 -9.76 14.70
C SER A 77 -17.30 -8.85 13.58
N ILE A 78 -16.23 -9.26 12.92
CA ILE A 78 -15.63 -8.52 11.80
C ILE A 78 -16.59 -8.48 10.60
N ARG A 79 -17.27 -9.59 10.30
CA ARG A 79 -18.28 -9.64 9.23
C ARG A 79 -19.44 -8.66 9.48
N ASN A 80 -19.93 -8.59 10.71
CA ASN A 80 -20.99 -7.65 11.07
C ASN A 80 -20.54 -6.21 10.88
N GLN A 81 -19.35 -5.85 11.39
CA GLN A 81 -18.78 -4.51 11.20
C GLN A 81 -18.61 -4.14 9.72
N TRP A 82 -18.11 -5.06 8.88
CA TRP A 82 -18.08 -4.83 7.43
C TRP A 82 -19.48 -4.58 6.86
N GLY A 83 -20.50 -5.29 7.34
CA GLY A 83 -21.89 -5.07 6.97
C GLY A 83 -22.36 -3.63 7.19
N HIS A 84 -21.92 -2.97 8.27
CA HIS A 84 -22.24 -1.56 8.53
C HIS A 84 -21.61 -0.62 7.50
N TYR A 85 -20.33 -0.83 7.16
CA TYR A 85 -19.66 -0.03 6.14
C TYR A 85 -20.21 -0.29 4.73
N LEU A 86 -20.51 -1.54 4.39
CA LEU A 86 -21.21 -1.89 3.16
C LEU A 86 -22.58 -1.21 3.08
N GLY A 87 -23.34 -1.20 4.19
CA GLY A 87 -24.61 -0.50 4.32
C GLY A 87 -24.51 1.02 4.17
N ALA A 88 -23.37 1.61 4.56
CA ALA A 88 -23.03 3.01 4.31
C ALA A 88 -22.61 3.30 2.85
N GLY A 89 -22.49 2.27 2.01
CA GLY A 89 -22.13 2.37 0.60
C GLY A 89 -20.64 2.19 0.29
N VAL A 90 -19.81 1.84 1.29
CA VAL A 90 -18.38 1.58 1.09
C VAL A 90 -18.19 0.39 0.16
N LYS A 91 -17.21 0.50 -0.75
CA LYS A 91 -16.87 -0.56 -1.70
C LYS A 91 -15.46 -1.10 -1.53
N TRP A 92 -14.52 -0.35 -0.96
CA TRP A 92 -13.10 -0.72 -0.94
C TRP A 92 -12.69 -1.18 0.45
N PHE A 93 -12.20 -2.43 0.55
CA PHE A 93 -11.90 -3.04 1.84
C PHE A 93 -10.51 -3.67 1.88
N GLU A 94 -9.82 -3.51 2.99
CA GLU A 94 -8.60 -4.23 3.34
C GLU A 94 -8.84 -5.14 4.54
N PHE A 95 -8.07 -6.24 4.59
CA PHE A 95 -8.15 -7.18 5.71
C PHE A 95 -6.85 -7.31 6.48
N PHE A 96 -5.73 -7.51 5.78
CA PHE A 96 -4.43 -7.66 6.40
C PHE A 96 -3.58 -6.40 6.26
N ASN A 97 -2.79 -6.14 7.30
CA ASN A 97 -1.82 -5.06 7.37
C ASN A 97 -0.45 -5.70 7.58
N GLU A 98 0.49 -5.41 6.69
CA GLU A 98 1.91 -5.80 6.75
C GLU A 98 2.18 -7.18 7.38
N PRO A 99 1.54 -8.27 6.91
CA PRO A 99 1.69 -9.60 7.51
C PRO A 99 3.13 -10.12 7.45
N ASN A 100 4.00 -9.47 6.68
CA ASN A 100 5.44 -9.73 6.60
C ASN A 100 6.23 -9.23 7.82
N PHE A 101 5.64 -8.44 8.72
CA PHE A 101 6.22 -8.10 10.01
C PHE A 101 5.64 -8.97 11.12
N ALA A 102 6.51 -9.54 11.96
CA ALA A 102 6.08 -10.31 13.13
C ALA A 102 5.39 -9.44 14.19
N ASP A 103 5.88 -8.20 14.37
CA ASP A 103 5.37 -7.20 15.29
C ASP A 103 4.74 -6.04 14.52
N PRO A 104 3.53 -5.57 14.88
CA PRO A 104 2.60 -6.09 15.89
C PRO A 104 1.64 -7.17 15.35
N GLU A 105 1.79 -7.58 14.09
CA GLU A 105 0.72 -8.25 13.33
C GLU A 105 0.47 -9.71 13.75
N TRP A 106 1.41 -10.34 14.45
CA TRP A 106 1.28 -11.75 14.85
C TRP A 106 1.21 -11.93 16.36
N PRO A 107 0.46 -12.96 16.82
CA PRO A 107 0.49 -13.38 18.21
C PRO A 107 1.91 -13.74 18.65
N GLU A 108 2.25 -13.45 19.91
CA GLU A 108 3.58 -13.70 20.49
C GLU A 108 4.10 -15.12 20.23
N SER A 109 3.21 -16.12 20.31
CA SER A 109 3.56 -17.53 20.10
C SER A 109 3.99 -17.88 18.67
N MET A 110 3.76 -16.99 17.70
CA MET A 110 4.07 -17.17 16.28
C MET A 110 5.25 -16.33 15.78
N LYS A 111 5.63 -15.26 16.50
CA LYS A 111 6.57 -14.24 15.98
C LYS A 111 7.90 -14.80 15.47
N SER A 112 8.46 -15.80 16.14
CA SER A 112 9.72 -16.44 15.74
C SER A 112 9.61 -17.37 14.52
N ARG A 113 8.40 -17.66 14.05
CA ARG A 113 8.11 -18.53 12.90
C ARG A 113 7.69 -17.75 11.64
N ILE A 114 7.60 -16.42 11.72
CA ILE A 114 7.12 -15.56 10.64
C ILE A 114 8.20 -15.43 9.57
N ASP A 115 7.97 -16.10 8.44
CA ASP A 115 8.90 -16.20 7.33
C ASP A 115 8.13 -16.59 6.06
N TYR A 116 8.42 -15.96 4.93
CA TYR A 116 7.78 -16.28 3.65
C TYR A 116 8.03 -17.74 3.20
N ARG A 117 9.07 -18.38 3.74
CA ARG A 117 9.42 -19.78 3.46
C ARG A 117 8.61 -20.76 4.31
N ASN A 118 7.99 -20.30 5.40
CA ASN A 118 7.18 -21.14 6.26
C ASN A 118 5.78 -21.31 5.66
N PHE A 119 5.69 -22.23 4.70
CA PHE A 119 4.49 -22.38 3.91
C PHE A 119 3.27 -22.84 4.72
N ASP A 120 3.43 -23.88 5.54
CA ASP A 120 2.31 -24.56 6.19
C ASP A 120 1.71 -23.78 7.36
N GLU A 121 2.53 -23.07 8.13
CA GLU A 121 2.07 -22.35 9.33
C GLU A 121 1.79 -20.86 9.07
N VAL A 122 2.33 -20.28 8.00
CA VAL A 122 2.24 -18.83 7.72
C VAL A 122 1.54 -18.56 6.39
N ILE A 123 2.13 -18.93 5.25
CA ILE A 123 1.63 -18.54 3.93
C ILE A 123 0.27 -19.15 3.62
N LYS A 124 0.13 -20.46 3.78
CA LYS A 124 -1.12 -21.17 3.49
C LYS A 124 -2.29 -20.65 4.36
N PRO A 125 -2.17 -20.57 5.69
CA PRO A 125 -3.23 -20.02 6.53
C PRO A 125 -3.61 -18.57 6.18
N LEU A 126 -2.62 -17.71 5.89
CA LEU A 126 -2.89 -16.33 5.46
C LEU A 126 -3.75 -16.31 4.19
N CYS A 127 -3.33 -17.04 3.17
CA CYS A 127 -4.02 -17.09 1.88
C CYS A 127 -5.44 -17.63 2.01
N GLU A 128 -5.66 -18.71 2.76
CA GLU A 128 -7.01 -19.25 2.99
C GLU A 128 -7.90 -18.26 3.74
N SER A 129 -7.38 -17.60 4.78
CA SER A 129 -8.09 -16.56 5.51
C SER A 129 -8.43 -15.35 4.65
N TRP A 130 -7.52 -14.94 3.76
CA TRP A 130 -7.77 -13.86 2.82
C TRP A 130 -8.82 -14.25 1.77
N LEU A 131 -8.80 -15.49 1.26
CA LEU A 131 -9.82 -15.97 0.32
C LEU A 131 -11.23 -15.93 0.93
N MET A 132 -11.38 -16.32 2.20
CA MET A 132 -12.66 -16.20 2.92
C MET A 132 -13.14 -14.74 2.98
N PHE A 133 -12.24 -13.79 3.26
CA PHE A 133 -12.54 -12.36 3.23
C PHE A 133 -12.93 -11.91 1.82
N ALA A 134 -12.15 -12.26 0.81
CA ALA A 134 -12.34 -11.80 -0.55
C ALA A 134 -13.68 -12.29 -1.13
N GLU A 135 -13.99 -13.57 -0.94
CA GLU A 135 -15.26 -14.16 -1.36
C GLU A 135 -16.45 -13.52 -0.62
N PHE A 136 -16.32 -13.24 0.69
CA PHE A 136 -17.34 -12.50 1.43
C PHE A 136 -17.57 -11.11 0.83
N MET A 137 -16.51 -10.34 0.58
CA MET A 137 -16.63 -8.99 0.02
C MET A 137 -17.28 -8.96 -1.34
N LEU A 138 -16.84 -9.83 -2.26
CA LEU A 138 -17.43 -9.93 -3.59
C LEU A 138 -18.91 -10.29 -3.53
N ASN A 139 -19.29 -11.22 -2.65
CA ASN A 139 -20.70 -11.61 -2.47
C ASN A 139 -21.58 -10.49 -1.92
N GLN A 140 -21.00 -9.51 -1.22
CA GLN A 140 -21.69 -8.31 -0.76
C GLN A 140 -21.57 -7.13 -1.75
N GLY A 141 -20.91 -7.33 -2.90
CA GLY A 141 -20.69 -6.31 -3.91
C GLY A 141 -19.64 -5.27 -3.51
N GLY A 142 -18.68 -5.63 -2.66
CA GLY A 142 -17.47 -4.87 -2.35
C GLY A 142 -16.25 -5.40 -3.12
N TYR A 143 -15.13 -4.69 -2.99
CA TYR A 143 -13.86 -4.90 -3.67
C TYR A 143 -12.78 -5.27 -2.64
N PRO A 144 -12.28 -6.52 -2.66
CA PRO A 144 -11.26 -6.95 -1.71
C PRO A 144 -9.86 -6.50 -2.13
N GLY A 145 -9.17 -5.84 -1.20
CA GLY A 145 -7.75 -5.50 -1.34
C GLY A 145 -6.88 -6.72 -1.05
N PHE A 146 -5.87 -6.95 -1.89
CA PHE A 146 -4.81 -7.92 -1.60
C PHE A 146 -3.92 -7.43 -0.46
N PHE A 147 -3.15 -8.34 0.15
CA PHE A 147 -2.31 -8.07 1.33
C PHE A 147 -1.41 -6.84 1.15
N SER A 148 -1.55 -5.83 2.01
CA SER A 148 -0.60 -4.71 2.06
C SER A 148 0.69 -5.18 2.73
N LEU A 149 1.80 -5.16 2.02
CA LEU A 149 3.11 -5.57 2.55
C LEU A 149 3.92 -4.34 2.92
N GLY A 150 4.62 -4.39 4.05
CA GLY A 150 5.58 -3.36 4.41
C GLY A 150 6.82 -3.44 3.51
N GLU A 151 7.23 -2.33 2.91
CA GLU A 151 8.37 -2.26 1.99
C GLU A 151 9.69 -2.41 2.75
N THR A 152 10.22 -3.64 2.78
CA THR A 152 11.45 -3.99 3.48
C THR A 152 12.20 -5.12 2.77
N SER A 153 13.31 -5.56 3.36
CA SER A 153 14.19 -6.60 2.86
C SER A 153 14.41 -7.73 3.90
N GLY A 154 15.20 -8.74 3.54
CA GLY A 154 15.52 -9.86 4.43
C GLY A 154 14.36 -10.86 4.58
N VAL A 155 14.17 -11.38 5.79
CA VAL A 155 13.10 -12.36 6.08
C VAL A 155 11.69 -11.75 5.91
N SER A 156 11.55 -10.45 6.11
CA SER A 156 10.31 -9.70 5.88
C SER A 156 10.21 -9.12 4.47
N GLY A 157 11.12 -9.48 3.55
CA GLY A 157 11.24 -8.84 2.24
C GLY A 157 9.95 -8.88 1.42
N ALA A 158 9.47 -7.70 0.99
CA ALA A 158 8.14 -7.57 0.40
C ALA A 158 7.98 -8.36 -0.92
N ILE A 159 9.02 -8.42 -1.75
CA ILE A 159 8.99 -9.17 -3.01
C ILE A 159 8.89 -10.68 -2.77
N GLN A 160 9.67 -11.21 -1.82
CA GLN A 160 9.63 -12.63 -1.49
C GLN A 160 8.29 -13.02 -0.86
N TRP A 161 7.72 -12.16 -0.01
CA TRP A 161 6.39 -12.34 0.55
C TRP A 161 5.30 -12.26 -0.52
N MET A 162 5.36 -11.30 -1.44
CA MET A 162 4.45 -11.21 -2.59
C MET A 162 4.53 -12.49 -3.42
N ASP A 163 5.73 -12.94 -3.79
CA ASP A 163 5.94 -14.14 -4.59
C ASP A 163 5.43 -15.40 -3.87
N ALA A 164 5.59 -15.50 -2.54
CA ALA A 164 5.06 -16.61 -1.75
C ALA A 164 3.53 -16.60 -1.70
N LEU A 165 2.91 -15.45 -1.48
CA LEU A 165 1.45 -15.30 -1.43
C LEU A 165 0.81 -15.55 -2.80
N LEU A 166 1.29 -14.88 -3.84
CA LEU A 166 0.80 -15.09 -5.21
C LEU A 166 1.14 -16.49 -5.73
N GLY A 167 2.28 -17.05 -5.33
CA GLY A 167 2.68 -18.42 -5.67
C GLY A 167 1.72 -19.43 -5.09
N TYR A 168 1.32 -19.25 -3.82
CA TYR A 168 0.25 -20.04 -3.22
C TYR A 168 -1.05 -19.97 -4.01
N MET A 169 -1.49 -18.75 -4.35
CA MET A 169 -2.70 -18.55 -5.15
C MET A 169 -2.60 -19.24 -6.51
N ARG A 170 -1.44 -19.17 -7.17
CA ARG A 170 -1.18 -19.77 -8.48
C ARG A 170 -1.20 -21.29 -8.44
N ASP A 171 -0.59 -21.88 -7.42
CA ASP A 171 -0.32 -23.32 -7.39
C ASP A 171 -1.44 -24.12 -6.71
N HIS A 172 -2.19 -23.51 -5.78
CA HIS A 172 -3.20 -24.21 -4.98
C HIS A 172 -4.61 -23.67 -5.14
N GLN A 173 -4.79 -22.39 -5.49
CA GLN A 173 -6.10 -21.72 -5.49
C GLN A 173 -6.39 -20.99 -6.80
N ARG A 174 -5.77 -21.42 -7.91
CA ARG A 174 -5.71 -20.66 -9.18
C ARG A 174 -7.08 -20.23 -9.67
N GLU A 175 -8.03 -21.16 -9.72
CA GLU A 175 -9.37 -20.90 -10.25
C GLU A 175 -10.18 -19.96 -9.33
N ARG A 176 -10.04 -20.11 -8.00
CA ARG A 176 -10.70 -19.23 -7.03
C ARG A 176 -10.14 -17.82 -7.11
N PHE A 177 -8.81 -17.69 -7.16
CA PHE A 177 -8.15 -16.41 -7.26
C PHE A 177 -8.41 -15.70 -8.59
N ALA A 178 -8.42 -16.43 -9.71
CA ALA A 178 -8.77 -15.87 -11.03
C ALA A 178 -10.18 -15.25 -11.05
N LYS A 179 -11.16 -15.91 -10.42
CA LYS A 179 -12.50 -15.33 -10.24
C LYS A 179 -12.45 -14.04 -9.43
N ILE A 180 -11.62 -13.96 -8.39
CA ILE A 180 -11.49 -12.74 -7.59
C ILE A 180 -10.84 -11.60 -8.40
N ILE A 181 -9.79 -11.90 -9.18
CA ILE A 181 -9.16 -10.95 -10.11
C ILE A 181 -10.21 -10.34 -11.05
N ASP A 182 -11.05 -11.20 -11.65
CA ASP A 182 -12.03 -10.76 -12.64
C ASP A 182 -13.15 -9.91 -12.05
N ASN A 183 -13.44 -10.04 -10.75
CA ASN A 183 -14.64 -9.49 -10.12
C ASN A 183 -14.41 -8.36 -9.11
N GLY A 184 -13.18 -7.84 -8.96
CA GLY A 184 -12.96 -6.61 -8.19
C GLY A 184 -11.73 -6.59 -7.28
N LEU A 185 -10.74 -7.45 -7.52
CA LEU A 185 -9.46 -7.37 -6.82
C LEU A 185 -8.75 -6.05 -7.08
N TRP A 186 -8.20 -5.45 -6.03
CA TRP A 186 -7.24 -4.35 -6.12
C TRP A 186 -6.06 -4.62 -5.17
N TRP A 187 -4.97 -3.87 -5.29
CA TRP A 187 -3.85 -3.99 -4.35
C TRP A 187 -3.66 -2.75 -3.48
N ALA A 188 -3.68 -2.95 -2.17
CA ALA A 188 -3.16 -2.02 -1.19
C ALA A 188 -1.63 -2.12 -1.08
N THR A 189 -0.93 -1.02 -1.28
CA THR A 189 0.52 -0.91 -1.08
C THR A 189 0.81 0.03 0.08
N HIS A 190 1.95 -0.16 0.75
CA HIS A 190 2.45 0.74 1.77
C HIS A 190 3.71 1.46 1.24
N PRO A 191 3.57 2.39 0.28
CA PRO A 191 4.70 3.03 -0.38
C PRO A 191 5.48 3.90 0.60
N TYR A 192 6.65 3.43 1.03
CA TYR A 192 7.55 4.23 1.86
C TYR A 192 8.65 4.80 0.97
N ALA A 193 8.51 6.07 0.61
CA ALA A 193 9.47 6.75 -0.27
C ALA A 193 10.82 7.02 0.41
N LEU A 194 10.90 6.94 1.75
CA LEU A 194 12.11 7.30 2.50
C LEU A 194 12.64 8.71 2.15
N ASN A 195 13.94 8.84 1.90
CA ASN A 195 14.50 10.01 1.20
C ASN A 195 14.74 9.75 -0.30
N HIS A 196 14.14 8.72 -0.91
CA HIS A 196 14.31 8.39 -2.33
C HIS A 196 13.47 9.30 -3.25
N TRP A 197 13.54 10.59 -3.01
CA TRP A 197 12.86 11.61 -3.79
C TRP A 197 13.73 12.85 -3.85
N TYR A 198 13.61 13.61 -4.93
CA TYR A 198 14.37 14.82 -5.14
C TYR A 198 13.72 15.70 -6.19
N GLN A 199 14.03 16.99 -6.15
CA GLN A 199 13.81 17.88 -7.28
C GLN A 199 15.11 18.00 -8.06
N GLU A 200 15.08 17.97 -9.39
CA GLU A 200 16.25 18.20 -10.23
C GLU A 200 16.71 19.66 -10.20
N GLN A 201 18.01 19.86 -10.41
CA GLN A 201 18.54 21.17 -10.71
C GLN A 201 18.06 21.59 -12.12
N PRO A 202 17.49 22.80 -12.30
CA PRO A 202 17.00 23.25 -13.60
C PRO A 202 18.06 23.11 -14.70
N GLY A 203 17.71 22.43 -15.79
CA GLY A 203 18.61 22.16 -16.92
C GLY A 203 19.66 21.07 -16.69
N GLN A 204 19.63 20.37 -15.55
CA GLN A 204 20.55 19.27 -15.24
C GLN A 204 19.76 18.02 -14.81
N PRO A 205 19.29 17.21 -15.79
CA PRO A 205 18.59 15.97 -15.51
C PRO A 205 19.45 15.04 -14.64
N SER A 206 18.80 14.27 -13.76
CA SER A 206 19.43 13.31 -12.84
C SER A 206 20.39 13.92 -11.82
N VAL A 207 20.38 15.25 -11.63
CA VAL A 207 21.17 15.91 -10.60
C VAL A 207 20.23 16.47 -9.54
N PRO A 208 20.20 15.88 -8.32
CA PRO A 208 19.41 16.42 -7.23
C PRO A 208 19.79 17.86 -6.93
N ARG A 209 18.80 18.75 -6.92
CA ARG A 209 18.90 20.13 -6.46
C ARG A 209 19.26 20.12 -4.97
N ASP A 210 19.95 21.16 -4.52
CA ASP A 210 20.14 21.42 -3.09
C ASP A 210 18.75 21.54 -2.41
N PRO A 211 18.45 20.73 -1.36
CA PRO A 211 17.16 20.76 -0.65
C PRO A 211 16.74 22.14 -0.16
N ALA A 212 17.71 23.03 0.15
CA ALA A 212 17.41 24.40 0.56
C ALA A 212 16.71 25.23 -0.53
N ASN A 213 16.73 24.76 -1.78
CA ASN A 213 16.12 25.41 -2.94
C ASN A 213 14.95 24.59 -3.52
N TYR A 214 14.43 23.59 -2.80
CA TYR A 214 13.25 22.86 -3.23
C TYR A 214 12.03 23.79 -3.27
N ASN A 215 11.21 23.60 -4.29
CA ASN A 215 9.98 24.36 -4.49
C ASN A 215 8.92 23.43 -5.10
N ALA A 216 7.86 23.17 -4.34
CA ALA A 216 6.78 22.27 -4.71
C ALA A 216 6.02 22.71 -5.96
N LEU A 217 6.06 24.01 -6.29
CA LEU A 217 5.36 24.58 -7.45
C LEU A 217 6.20 24.54 -8.74
N GLU A 218 7.46 24.12 -8.64
CA GLU A 218 8.36 23.98 -9.79
C GLU A 218 8.46 22.52 -10.25
N GLU A 219 8.70 22.32 -11.55
CA GLU A 219 8.89 21.00 -12.14
C GLU A 219 10.21 20.32 -11.70
N GLY A 220 10.41 19.09 -12.17
CA GLY A 220 11.64 18.31 -11.93
C GLY A 220 11.58 17.42 -10.68
N TRP A 221 10.41 17.20 -10.10
CA TRP A 221 10.23 16.25 -9.00
C TRP A 221 10.29 14.81 -9.47
N HIS A 222 11.04 14.00 -8.74
CA HIS A 222 11.13 12.55 -8.91
C HIS A 222 10.81 11.87 -7.59
N PHE A 223 9.83 10.97 -7.62
CA PHE A 223 9.43 10.13 -6.49
C PHE A 223 9.47 8.63 -6.83
N GLU A 224 9.73 8.30 -8.09
CA GLU A 224 9.62 6.92 -8.60
C GLU A 224 10.94 6.18 -8.52
N TYR A 225 11.17 5.60 -7.36
CA TYR A 225 12.27 4.67 -7.12
C TYR A 225 11.82 3.21 -7.43
N PRO A 226 12.71 2.27 -7.84
CA PRO A 226 14.12 2.42 -8.19
C PRO A 226 14.37 2.83 -9.66
N TYR A 227 13.31 3.15 -10.41
CA TYR A 227 13.39 3.37 -11.85
C TYR A 227 13.85 4.79 -12.22
N ASP A 228 13.98 5.70 -11.25
CA ASP A 228 14.38 7.07 -11.49
C ASP A 228 15.82 7.18 -12.06
N PRO A 229 16.09 8.22 -12.87
CA PRO A 229 17.39 8.39 -13.51
C PRO A 229 18.59 8.46 -12.55
N TYR A 230 18.43 9.09 -11.38
CA TYR A 230 19.50 9.21 -10.39
C TYR A 230 19.89 7.83 -9.86
N THR A 231 18.93 7.01 -9.43
CA THR A 231 19.20 5.63 -8.99
C THR A 231 19.85 4.82 -10.09
N GLN A 232 19.32 4.89 -11.32
CA GLN A 232 19.85 4.15 -12.46
C GLN A 232 21.26 4.58 -12.87
N SER A 233 21.70 5.80 -12.53
CA SER A 233 23.07 6.25 -12.78
C SER A 233 24.12 5.57 -11.88
N PHE A 234 23.74 5.15 -10.66
CA PHE A 234 24.62 4.44 -9.72
C PHE A 234 24.51 2.92 -9.84
N ASP A 235 23.32 2.40 -10.11
CA ASP A 235 23.05 0.96 -10.17
C ASP A 235 22.18 0.62 -11.39
N PRO A 236 22.74 0.69 -12.63
CA PRO A 236 21.97 0.48 -13.85
C PRO A 236 21.30 -0.90 -13.88
N GLY A 237 20.01 -0.92 -14.19
CA GLY A 237 19.22 -2.15 -14.28
C GLY A 237 18.58 -2.57 -12.96
N ARG A 238 18.68 -1.77 -11.89
CA ARG A 238 17.93 -1.98 -10.64
C ARG A 238 16.43 -1.98 -10.92
N THR A 239 15.69 -2.90 -10.30
CA THR A 239 14.23 -3.00 -10.42
C THR A 239 13.59 -3.35 -9.09
N ALA A 240 12.27 -3.22 -9.00
CA ALA A 240 11.50 -3.68 -7.83
C ALA A 240 11.76 -5.15 -7.50
N PHE A 241 11.97 -6.02 -8.49
CA PHE A 241 12.23 -7.47 -8.31
C PHE A 241 13.68 -7.82 -7.97
N GLY A 242 14.59 -6.87 -8.15
CA GLY A 242 16.02 -7.10 -8.14
C GLY A 242 16.51 -7.35 -9.56
N ASN A 243 17.83 -7.32 -9.74
CA ASN A 243 18.55 -7.63 -11.00
C ASN A 243 20.04 -7.28 -10.92
N THR A 244 20.48 -6.64 -9.83
CA THR A 244 21.85 -6.17 -9.65
C THR A 244 22.48 -6.81 -8.43
N GLY A 245 23.81 -6.77 -8.33
CA GLY A 245 24.53 -7.28 -7.15
C GLY A 245 24.22 -6.50 -5.87
N SER A 246 23.84 -5.22 -5.99
CA SER A 246 23.51 -4.35 -4.86
C SER A 246 22.09 -4.61 -4.31
N THR A 247 21.16 -5.07 -5.15
CA THR A 247 19.82 -5.48 -4.74
C THR A 247 19.41 -6.79 -5.41
N PRO A 248 19.98 -7.91 -4.95
CA PRO A 248 19.73 -9.22 -5.56
C PRO A 248 18.30 -9.72 -5.32
N TYR A 249 17.60 -9.16 -4.33
CA TYR A 249 16.24 -9.54 -3.95
C TYR A 249 15.20 -8.43 -4.18
N GLY A 250 15.60 -7.40 -4.93
CA GLY A 250 14.74 -6.28 -5.22
C GLY A 250 14.80 -5.14 -4.24
N ASP A 251 14.18 -4.08 -4.71
CA ASP A 251 14.08 -2.83 -4.00
C ASP A 251 12.68 -2.25 -4.21
N PRO A 252 11.73 -2.72 -3.39
CA PRO A 252 10.33 -2.40 -3.57
C PRO A 252 9.97 -1.00 -3.07
N ASN A 253 10.92 -0.24 -2.51
CA ASN A 253 10.66 1.09 -1.99
C ASN A 253 10.22 2.02 -3.13
N GLY A 254 9.20 2.84 -2.92
CA GLY A 254 8.80 3.86 -3.90
C GLY A 254 7.29 3.95 -4.06
N ILE A 255 6.82 4.99 -4.75
CA ILE A 255 5.37 5.24 -4.84
C ILE A 255 4.68 4.14 -5.66
N THR A 256 5.24 3.76 -6.81
CA THR A 256 4.60 2.78 -7.71
C THR A 256 5.26 1.40 -7.75
N ALA A 257 6.44 1.24 -7.15
CA ALA A 257 7.29 0.05 -7.33
C ALA A 257 6.56 -1.27 -7.02
N MET A 258 5.92 -1.38 -5.86
CA MET A 258 5.13 -2.55 -5.51
C MET A 258 3.93 -2.74 -6.45
N GLY A 259 3.23 -1.67 -6.81
CA GLY A 259 2.12 -1.75 -7.77
C GLY A 259 2.53 -2.30 -9.13
N VAL A 260 3.70 -1.90 -9.64
CA VAL A 260 4.30 -2.44 -10.87
C VAL A 260 4.63 -3.92 -10.69
N ALA A 261 5.29 -4.28 -9.59
CA ALA A 261 5.69 -5.66 -9.31
C ALA A 261 4.47 -6.61 -9.27
N PHE A 262 3.36 -6.19 -8.66
CA PHE A 262 2.12 -6.97 -8.68
C PHE A 262 1.62 -7.29 -10.05
N ASN A 263 1.49 -6.23 -10.86
CA ASN A 263 0.71 -6.30 -12.08
C ASN A 263 1.53 -7.10 -13.10
N GLN A 264 2.85 -6.99 -13.02
CA GLN A 264 3.75 -7.88 -13.72
C GLN A 264 3.56 -9.34 -13.27
N ARG A 265 3.52 -9.65 -11.97
CA ARG A 265 3.27 -11.03 -11.49
C ARG A 265 1.89 -11.56 -11.87
N LEU A 266 0.85 -10.74 -11.79
CA LEU A 266 -0.49 -11.12 -12.21
C LEU A 266 -0.55 -11.41 -13.71
N GLN A 267 0.08 -10.58 -14.52
CA GLN A 267 0.18 -10.80 -15.96
C GLN A 267 0.98 -12.07 -16.29
N GLU A 268 2.12 -12.28 -15.64
CA GLU A 268 3.00 -13.44 -15.88
C GLU A 268 2.36 -14.76 -15.43
N TRP A 269 1.75 -14.79 -14.24
CA TRP A 269 1.32 -16.04 -13.62
C TRP A 269 -0.14 -16.38 -13.88
N PHE A 270 -0.99 -15.37 -14.07
CA PHE A 270 -2.43 -15.53 -14.27
C PHE A 270 -2.92 -15.04 -15.64
N GLY A 271 -2.08 -14.33 -16.42
CA GLY A 271 -2.51 -13.73 -17.68
C GLY A 271 -3.46 -12.55 -17.49
N ALA A 272 -3.51 -11.99 -16.28
CA ALA A 272 -4.45 -10.94 -15.93
C ALA A 272 -3.97 -9.55 -16.38
N GLY A 273 -4.92 -8.70 -16.76
CA GLY A 273 -4.64 -7.29 -17.02
C GLY A 273 -4.37 -6.49 -15.73
N PRO A 274 -3.93 -5.23 -15.86
CA PRO A 274 -3.59 -4.41 -14.71
C PRO A 274 -4.80 -4.14 -13.81
N LEU A 275 -4.57 -4.20 -12.50
CA LEU A 275 -5.53 -3.90 -11.44
C LEU A 275 -5.23 -2.54 -10.78
N PRO A 276 -6.24 -1.90 -10.17
CA PRO A 276 -6.02 -0.70 -9.38
C PRO A 276 -5.05 -0.96 -8.21
N VAL A 277 -4.20 0.02 -7.94
CA VAL A 277 -3.27 0.03 -6.81
C VAL A 277 -3.51 1.29 -6.00
N PHE A 278 -3.64 1.16 -4.69
CA PHE A 278 -3.77 2.30 -3.77
C PHE A 278 -2.63 2.24 -2.76
N GLY A 279 -1.89 3.34 -2.63
CA GLY A 279 -0.88 3.51 -1.58
C GLY A 279 -1.54 3.85 -0.26
N THR A 280 -2.00 2.85 0.47
CA THR A 280 -2.95 3.06 1.56
C THR A 280 -2.28 3.45 2.87
N GLU A 281 -0.99 3.19 3.05
CA GLU A 281 -0.19 3.67 4.18
C GLU A 281 1.18 4.14 3.68
N GLY A 282 1.87 5.02 4.41
CA GLY A 282 3.20 5.51 4.03
C GLY A 282 3.21 6.91 3.42
N GLY A 283 4.09 7.12 2.44
CA GLY A 283 4.50 8.42 1.89
C GLY A 283 5.97 8.71 2.21
N ILE A 284 6.30 9.99 2.42
CA ILE A 284 7.64 10.41 2.84
C ILE A 284 7.80 10.17 4.35
N TYR A 285 8.57 9.14 4.71
CA TYR A 285 8.79 8.68 6.09
C TYR A 285 10.28 8.36 6.32
N PRO A 286 10.88 8.55 7.52
CA PRO A 286 10.30 9.08 8.74
C PRO A 286 9.97 10.57 8.69
N LEU A 287 8.95 10.99 9.44
CA LEU A 287 8.65 12.40 9.61
C LEU A 287 9.80 13.08 10.40
N PRO A 288 10.41 14.17 9.90
CA PRO A 288 11.51 14.86 10.57
C PRO A 288 10.97 15.72 11.71
N THR A 289 10.87 15.16 12.91
CA THR A 289 10.32 15.85 14.10
C THR A 289 11.33 16.74 14.83
N HIS A 290 12.61 16.33 14.85
CA HIS A 290 13.68 17.03 15.57
C HIS A 290 14.90 17.28 14.69
N ASP A 291 15.36 16.23 13.99
CA ASP A 291 16.55 16.27 13.15
C ASP A 291 16.20 15.96 11.69
N ALA A 292 17.04 16.45 10.78
CA ALA A 292 17.00 16.05 9.38
C ALA A 292 17.19 14.54 9.25
N GLN A 293 16.45 13.93 8.32
CA GLN A 293 16.45 12.50 8.06
C GLN A 293 17.26 12.20 6.81
N ARG A 294 18.03 11.11 6.84
CA ARG A 294 18.75 10.58 5.67
C ARG A 294 18.89 9.05 5.74
N PRO A 295 17.77 8.30 5.60
CA PRO A 295 17.81 6.84 5.65
C PRO A 295 18.76 6.22 4.61
N ASP A 296 18.80 6.78 3.40
CA ASP A 296 19.72 6.39 2.34
C ASP A 296 20.76 7.48 2.08
N SER A 297 22.04 7.15 2.20
CA SER A 297 23.13 8.11 2.03
C SER A 297 23.34 8.58 0.59
N ARG A 298 22.76 7.90 -0.42
CA ARG A 298 22.82 8.32 -1.82
C ARG A 298 21.97 9.55 -2.08
N PHE A 299 20.87 9.70 -1.34
CA PHE A 299 19.93 10.81 -1.53
C PHE A 299 20.22 11.96 -0.56
N PRO A 300 19.76 13.19 -0.89
CA PRO A 300 19.82 14.31 0.04
C PRO A 300 19.12 14.01 1.37
N ALA A 301 19.57 14.67 2.42
CA ALA A 301 18.83 14.70 3.68
C ALA A 301 17.62 15.63 3.56
N TYR A 302 16.58 15.40 4.35
CA TYR A 302 15.41 16.27 4.41
C TYR A 302 15.06 16.64 5.84
N ASP A 303 14.72 17.90 6.06
CA ASP A 303 14.11 18.39 7.29
C ASP A 303 12.60 18.60 7.10
N ARG A 304 11.95 19.26 8.06
CA ARG A 304 10.50 19.50 8.02
C ARG A 304 10.06 20.45 6.90
N ALA A 305 10.88 21.43 6.52
CA ALA A 305 10.56 22.34 5.44
C ALA A 305 10.65 21.60 4.11
N VAL A 306 11.76 20.86 3.91
CA VAL A 306 11.98 20.02 2.73
C VAL A 306 10.87 18.98 2.59
N HIS A 307 10.54 18.26 3.67
CA HIS A 307 9.42 17.30 3.72
C HIS A 307 8.08 17.91 3.29
N ALA A 308 7.79 19.14 3.71
CA ALA A 308 6.57 19.83 3.34
C ALA A 308 6.52 20.14 1.83
N GLU A 309 7.61 20.61 1.24
CA GLU A 309 7.70 20.84 -0.21
C GLU A 309 7.47 19.54 -0.99
N GLY A 310 8.17 18.46 -0.61
CA GLY A 310 7.99 17.15 -1.24
C GLY A 310 6.56 16.61 -1.11
N THR A 311 5.93 16.82 0.04
CA THR A 311 4.53 16.38 0.28
C THR A 311 3.51 17.16 -0.55
N VAL A 312 3.77 18.43 -0.86
CA VAL A 312 2.88 19.24 -1.71
C VAL A 312 3.07 18.89 -3.18
N ALA A 313 4.29 18.54 -3.59
CA ALA A 313 4.62 18.16 -4.95
C ALA A 313 4.12 16.76 -5.35
N MET A 314 4.04 15.83 -4.39
CA MET A 314 3.51 14.47 -4.54
C MET A 314 1.97 14.46 -4.65
#